data_AF-A0A3R7TKR6-F1
#
_entry.id   AF-A0A3R7TKR6-F1
#
_cell.length_a   1.000
_cell.length_b   1.000
_cell.length_c   1.000
_cell.angle_alpha   90.00
_cell.angle_beta   90.00
_cell.angle_gamma   90.00
#
_symmetry.space_group_name_H-M   'P 1'
#
loop_
_entity.id
_entity.type
_entity.pdbx_description
1 polymer ?
#
loop_
_entity_poly.entity_id
_entity_poly.type
_entity_poly.pdbx_seq_one_letter_code
_entity_poly.pdbx_strand_id
1 'polypeptide(L)' 'MTLDDYRKQKGWSYGQLAQRLGTKHAQMARRWCLPQNHKDYLIPSNRGVTKYMSRILELTRGEVQPNDFYIQRDI' A
#
# COMPACT_ATOMS: atom_id res chain seq x y z
N MET A 1 -1.47 -7.68 -8.23
CA MET A 1 -0.33 -6.76 -8.03
C MET A 1 -0.42 -6.28 -6.60
N THR A 2 0.61 -6.44 -5.78
CA THR A 2 0.60 -5.83 -4.43
C THR A 2 1.13 -4.40 -4.49
N LEU A 3 0.90 -3.62 -3.42
CA LEU A 3 1.50 -2.30 -3.29
C LEU A 3 3.03 -2.37 -3.29
N ASP A 4 3.60 -3.45 -2.75
CA ASP A 4 5.04 -3.66 -2.73
C ASP A 4 5.60 -3.95 -4.12
N ASP A 5 4.90 -4.75 -4.92
CA ASP A 5 5.27 -5.03 -6.31
C ASP A 5 5.29 -3.74 -7.13
N TYR A 6 4.23 -2.94 -7.03
CA TYR A 6 4.15 -1.64 -7.72
C TYR A 6 5.30 -0.72 -7.30
N ARG A 7 5.58 -0.61 -6.00
CA ARG A 7 6.70 0.17 -5.46
C ARG A 7 8.04 -0.29 -6.04
N LYS A 8 8.28 -1.61 -6.05
CA LYS A 8 9.50 -2.21 -6.59
C LYS A 8 9.67 -1.95 -8.07
N GLN A 9 8.61 -2.09 -8.88
CA GLN A 9 8.62 -1.80 -10.31
C GLN A 9 8.97 -0.34 -10.61
N LYS A 10 8.51 0.59 -9.79
CA LYS A 10 8.86 2.02 -9.92
C LYS A 10 10.23 2.38 -9.31
N GLY A 11 10.93 1.41 -8.70
CA GLY A 11 12.23 1.64 -8.05
C GLY A 11 12.17 2.54 -6.81
N TRP A 12 11.03 2.59 -6.11
CA TRP A 12 10.84 3.51 -4.98
C TRP A 12 11.25 2.90 -3.64
N SER A 13 11.85 3.71 -2.78
CA SER A 13 11.97 3.39 -1.35
C SER A 13 10.62 3.53 -0.63
N TYR A 14 10.49 2.97 0.57
CA TYR A 14 9.28 3.17 1.39
C TYR A 14 9.04 4.64 1.75
N GLY A 15 10.11 5.44 1.90
CA GLY A 15 10.00 6.88 2.13
C GLY A 15 9.45 7.63 0.90
N GLN A 16 9.89 7.24 -0.29
CA GLN A 16 9.38 7.80 -1.55
C GLN A 16 7.92 7.41 -1.80
N LEU A 17 7.52 6.18 -1.45
CA LEU A 17 6.13 5.75 -1.47
C LEU A 17 5.29 6.55 -0.46
N ALA A 18 5.81 6.74 0.76
CA ALA A 18 5.15 7.52 1.80
C ALA A 18 4.89 8.97 1.37
N GLN A 19 5.90 9.64 0.79
CA GLN A 19 5.77 10.99 0.25
C GLN A 19 4.68 11.08 -0.82
N ARG A 20 4.64 10.13 -1.77
CA ARG A 20 3.63 10.09 -2.85
C ARG A 20 2.23 9.85 -2.33
N LEU A 21 2.07 8.97 -1.33
CA LEU A 21 0.80 8.71 -0.66
C LEU A 21 0.46 9.78 0.39
N GLY A 22 1.33 10.77 0.59
CA GLY A 22 1.18 11.86 1.56
C GLY A 22 1.02 11.38 3.01
N THR A 23 1.70 10.30 3.39
CA THR A 23 1.91 9.89 4.78
C THR A 23 3.30 10.32 5.24
N LYS A 24 3.42 10.79 6.48
CA LYS A 24 4.67 11.33 7.03
C LYS A 24 5.70 10.25 7.39
N HIS A 25 5.28 8.99 7.49
CA HIS A 25 6.11 7.92 8.04
C HIS A 25 6.35 6.79 7.04
N ALA A 26 7.61 6.59 6.64
CA ALA A 26 8.03 5.48 5.79
C ALA A 26 7.64 4.11 6.38
N GLN A 27 7.61 4.00 7.71
CA GLN A 27 7.19 2.78 8.41
C GLN A 27 5.73 2.41 8.10
N MET A 28 4.83 3.39 7.89
CA MET A 28 3.44 3.11 7.50
C MET A 28 3.36 2.53 6.10
N ALA A 29 4.06 3.15 5.13
CA ALA A 29 4.14 2.63 3.78
C ALA A 29 4.75 1.22 3.74
N ARG A 30 5.78 0.95 4.58
CA ARG A 30 6.34 -0.40 4.74
C ARG A 30 5.27 -1.39 5.21
N ARG A 31 4.50 -1.08 6.25
CA ARG A 31 3.48 -1.99 6.79
C ARG A 31 2.39 -2.35 5.77
N TRP A 32 2.03 -1.42 4.89
CA TRP A 32 1.08 -1.66 3.78
C TRP A 32 1.66 -2.53 2.65
N CYS A 33 2.98 -2.66 2.59
CA CYS A 33 3.69 -3.49 1.62
C CYS A 33 3.99 -4.90 2.16
N LEU A 34 3.68 -5.20 3.42
CA LEU A 34 3.96 -6.51 4.00
C LEU A 34 2.93 -7.54 3.50
N PRO A 35 3.29 -8.84 3.47
CA PRO A 35 2.32 -9.91 3.29
C PRO A 35 1.27 -9.93 4.40
N GLN A 36 0.03 -10.37 4.11
CA GLN A 36 -1.07 -10.37 5.07
C GLN A 36 -0.80 -11.23 6.33
N ASN A 37 -0.01 -12.29 6.19
CA ASN A 37 0.38 -13.17 7.29
C ASN A 37 1.50 -12.60 8.18
N HIS A 38 2.09 -11.44 7.82
CA HIS A 38 3.13 -10.82 8.61
C HIS A 38 2.55 -10.09 9.83
N LYS A 39 3.12 -10.28 11.02
CA LYS A 39 2.63 -9.70 12.29
C LYS A 39 2.41 -8.18 12.27
N ASP A 40 3.24 -7.46 11.53
CA ASP A 40 3.19 -6.00 11.38
C ASP A 40 2.36 -5.52 10.18
N TYR A 41 1.69 -6.43 9.47
CA TYR A 41 0.83 -6.08 8.34
C TYR A 41 -0.26 -5.11 8.78
N LEU A 42 -0.51 -4.12 7.92
CA LEU A 42 -1.56 -3.15 8.17
C LEU A 42 -2.29 -2.85 6.87
N ILE A 43 -3.62 -2.85 6.93
CA ILE A 43 -4.44 -2.35 5.83
C ILE A 43 -4.52 -0.82 5.95
N PRO A 44 -4.36 -0.06 4.85
CA PRO A 44 -4.52 1.39 4.87
C PRO A 44 -5.93 1.80 5.34
N SER A 45 -6.10 2.10 6.63
CA SER A 45 -7.37 2.56 7.20
C SER A 45 -7.19 3.87 7.98
N ASN A 46 -7.99 4.87 7.65
CA ASN A 46 -8.38 5.94 8.57
C ASN A 46 -9.90 5.93 8.62
N ARG A 47 -10.50 5.90 9.82
CA ARG A 47 -11.96 5.85 9.99
C ARG A 47 -12.62 6.95 9.15
N GLY A 48 -13.69 6.58 8.45
CA GLY A 48 -14.56 7.52 7.72
C GLY A 48 -14.51 7.44 6.19
N VAL A 49 -13.64 6.59 5.60
CA VAL A 49 -13.33 6.36 4.16
C VAL A 49 -11.84 6.69 3.90
N THR A 50 -11.05 5.62 3.87
CA THR A 50 -10.04 5.28 2.84
C THR A 50 -9.14 6.36 2.23
N LYS A 51 -8.82 7.49 2.90
CA LYS A 51 -7.89 8.52 2.35
C LYS A 51 -6.63 7.93 1.70
N TYR A 52 -5.96 6.98 2.36
CA TYR A 52 -4.78 6.34 1.79
C TYR A 52 -5.09 5.30 0.73
N MET A 53 -6.20 4.57 0.87
CA MET A 53 -6.61 3.60 -0.15
C MET A 53 -7.02 4.30 -1.45
N SER A 54 -7.76 5.41 -1.38
CA SER A 54 -8.08 6.25 -2.55
C SER A 54 -6.81 6.80 -3.18
N ARG A 55 -5.85 7.29 -2.39
CA ARG A 55 -4.55 7.74 -2.90
C ARG A 55 -3.74 6.62 -3.54
N ILE A 56 -3.79 5.41 -2.99
CA ILE A 56 -3.15 4.24 -3.60
C ILE A 56 -3.81 3.94 -4.94
N LEU A 57 -5.14 3.91 -5.00
CA LEU A 57 -5.89 3.68 -6.23
C LEU A 57 -5.57 4.73 -7.31
N GLU A 58 -5.55 6.01 -6.92
CA GLU A 58 -5.19 7.13 -7.80
C GLU A 58 -3.74 7.07 -8.27
N LEU A 59 -2.77 6.88 -7.35
CA LEU A 59 -1.34 6.81 -7.65
C LEU A 59 -1.00 5.63 -8.57
N THR A 60 -1.72 4.53 -8.43
CA THR A 60 -1.51 3.29 -9.19
C THR A 60 -2.42 3.19 -10.41
N ARG A 61 -3.31 4.16 -10.64
CA ARG A 61 -4.31 4.14 -11.72
C ARG A 61 -5.11 2.83 -11.78
N GLY A 62 -5.40 2.24 -10.62
CA GLY A 62 -6.13 0.97 -10.52
C GLY A 62 -5.28 -0.29 -10.64
N GLU A 63 -3.96 -0.20 -10.85
CA GLU A 63 -3.08 -1.38 -10.84
C GLU A 63 -3.04 -2.08 -9.48
N VAL A 64 -3.18 -1.32 -8.39
CA VAL A 64 -3.38 -1.84 -7.03
C VAL A 64 -4.78 -1.48 -6.58
N GLN A 65 -5.60 -2.49 -6.33
CA GLN A 65 -6.98 -2.34 -5.91
C GLN A 65 -7.13 -2.59 -4.40
N PRO A 66 -8.19 -2.07 -3.76
CA PRO A 66 -8.47 -2.35 -2.35
C PRO A 66 -8.50 -3.85 -2.04
N ASN A 67 -9.07 -4.67 -2.94
CA ASN A 67 -9.15 -6.12 -2.78
C ASN A 67 -7.77 -6.79 -2.69
N ASP A 68 -6.70 -6.19 -3.25
CA ASP A 68 -5.34 -6.74 -3.14
C ASP A 68 -4.81 -6.66 -1.68
N PHE A 69 -5.46 -5.91 -0.79
CA PHE A 69 -5.15 -5.88 0.65
C PHE A 69 -5.99 -6.86 1.49
N TYR A 70 -7.04 -7.45 0.92
CA TYR A 70 -7.94 -8.36 1.65
C TYR A 70 -7.91 -9.79 1.12
N ILE A 71 -7.49 -9.98 -0.13
CA ILE A 71 -7.43 -11.29 -0.79
C ILE A 71 -5.98 -11.73 -0.85
N GLN A 72 -5.64 -12.78 -0.11
CA GLN A 72 -4.38 -13.47 -0.29
C GLN A 72 -4.50 -14.28 -1.60
N ARG A 73 -3.83 -13.83 -2.66
CA ARG A 73 -3.72 -14.61 -3.89
C ARG A 73 -2.57 -15.60 -3.67
N ASP A 74 -2.86 -16.89 -3.63
CA ASP A 74 -1.84 -17.90 -3.82
C ASP A 74 -1.29 -17.71 -5.24
N ILE A 75 -0.03 -17.27 -5.34
CA ILE A 75 0.70 -17.12 -6.60
C ILE A 75 1.81 -18.16 -6.61
#